data_AF-A0A6G4VL32-F1
#
_entry.id   AF-A0A6G4VL32-F1
#
_cell.length_a   1.000
_cell.length_b   1.000
_cell.length_c   1.000
_cell.angle_alpha   90.00
_cell.angle_beta   90.00
_cell.angle_gamma   90.00
#
_symmetry.space_group_name_H-M   'P 1'
#
loop_
_entity.id
_entity.type
_entity.pdbx_description
1 polymer ?
#
loop_
_entity_poly.entity_id
_entity_poly.type
_entity_poly.pdbx_seq_one_letter_code
_entity_poly.pdbx_strand_id
1 'polypeptide(L)'
;MDRVDPMHPRDDVGEAADAYAAAPLLNCLLREVAEPAAGSVPRSGERHVYRLPAGGRLLRVRGGRRPAEPEVYAAGAWHRLTHPELVKLTAEELRRHTGLSNSELPAEMIDSRDAVAALLVARAGAAPPEDPYQRSEQSLITGHPYHPAPKARGGGPVAGWLPY
;
A
#
# COMPACT_ATOMS: atom_id res chain seq x y z
N MET A 1 -10.64 -34.17 -14.45
CA MET A 1 -9.35 -33.45 -14.36
C MET A 1 -9.66 -32.01 -14.71
N ASP A 2 -9.98 -31.23 -13.68
CA ASP A 2 -10.33 -29.82 -13.85
C ASP A 2 -9.14 -29.04 -14.38
N ARG A 3 -9.42 -28.26 -15.42
CA ARG A 3 -8.48 -27.35 -16.06
C ARG A 3 -8.28 -26.18 -15.10
N VAL A 4 -7.16 -26.21 -14.38
CA VAL A 4 -6.69 -25.06 -13.60
C VAL A 4 -6.42 -23.94 -14.61
N ASP A 5 -7.27 -22.92 -14.59
CA ASP A 5 -7.08 -21.69 -15.35
C ASP A 5 -5.79 -21.04 -14.84
N PRO A 6 -4.78 -20.73 -15.68
CA PRO A 6 -3.60 -20.05 -15.19
C PRO A 6 -4.02 -18.61 -14.86
N MET A 7 -4.13 -18.30 -13.57
CA MET A 7 -4.08 -16.92 -13.06
C MET A 7 -2.99 -16.20 -13.84
N HIS A 8 -3.37 -15.17 -14.58
CA HIS A 8 -2.47 -14.55 -15.53
C HIS A 8 -1.34 -13.88 -14.74
N PRO A 9 -0.07 -13.97 -15.18
CA PRO A 9 1.07 -13.30 -14.52
C PRO A 9 0.88 -11.79 -14.29
N ARG A 10 -0.07 -11.16 -15.00
CA ARG A 10 -0.45 -9.76 -14.85
C ARG A 10 -1.30 -9.51 -13.60
N ASP A 11 -2.14 -10.47 -13.20
CA ASP A 11 -2.97 -10.38 -12.00
C ASP A 11 -2.09 -10.49 -10.74
N ASP A 12 -1.11 -11.39 -10.75
CA ASP A 12 -0.11 -11.54 -9.67
C ASP A 12 0.70 -10.25 -9.44
N VAL A 13 1.09 -9.55 -10.51
CA VAL A 13 1.81 -8.27 -10.39
C VAL A 13 0.92 -7.18 -9.80
N GLY A 14 -0.35 -7.13 -10.19
CA GLY A 14 -1.33 -6.19 -9.64
C GLY A 14 -1.51 -6.38 -8.14
N GLU A 15 -1.69 -7.61 -7.69
CA GLU A 15 -1.82 -7.94 -6.27
C GLU A 15 -0.54 -7.64 -5.48
N ALA A 16 0.63 -7.95 -6.05
CA ALA A 16 1.91 -7.62 -5.44
C ALA A 16 2.13 -6.12 -5.31
N ALA A 17 1.79 -5.34 -6.34
CA ALA A 17 1.87 -3.88 -6.31
C ALA A 17 0.94 -3.28 -5.25
N ASP A 18 -0.29 -3.78 -5.14
CA ASP A 18 -1.24 -3.37 -4.09
C ASP A 18 -0.68 -3.65 -2.69
N ALA A 19 -0.14 -4.86 -2.46
CA ALA A 19 0.45 -5.22 -1.17
C ALA A 19 1.68 -4.35 -0.82
N TYR A 20 2.53 -4.06 -1.80
CA TYR A 20 3.73 -3.24 -1.62
C TYR A 20 3.42 -1.76 -1.41
N ALA A 21 2.38 -1.24 -2.05
CA ALA A 21 1.95 0.15 -1.88
C ALA A 21 1.11 0.35 -0.61
N ALA A 22 0.36 -0.66 -0.17
CA ALA A 22 -0.44 -0.58 1.05
C ALA A 22 0.41 -0.44 2.32
N ALA A 23 1.53 -1.16 2.43
CA ALA A 23 2.35 -1.16 3.65
C ALA A 23 2.87 0.23 4.08
N PRO A 24 3.52 1.05 3.21
CA PRO A 24 3.99 2.37 3.61
C PRO A 24 2.84 3.36 3.88
N LEU A 25 1.73 3.25 3.14
CA LEU A 25 0.52 4.05 3.39
C LEU A 25 -0.11 3.72 4.76
N LEU A 26 -0.24 2.44 5.08
CA LEU A 26 -0.72 1.98 6.38
C LEU A 26 0.24 2.41 7.50
N ASN A 27 1.55 2.31 7.30
CA ASN A 27 2.52 2.77 8.28
C ASN A 27 2.36 4.26 8.61
N CYS A 28 2.11 5.13 7.61
CA CYS A 28 1.78 6.53 7.85
C CYS A 28 0.48 6.66 8.63
N LEU A 29 -0.62 6.09 8.13
CA LEU A 29 -1.94 6.23 8.76
C LEU A 29 -1.95 5.73 10.22
N LEU A 30 -1.35 4.57 10.48
CA LEU A 30 -1.32 3.94 11.79
C LEU A 30 -0.41 4.66 12.79
N ARG A 31 0.67 5.29 12.32
CA ARG A 31 1.62 6.02 13.16
C ARG A 31 1.13 7.44 13.47
N GLU A 32 0.49 8.10 12.51
CA GLU A 32 0.24 9.54 12.55
C GLU A 32 -1.18 9.91 12.95
N VAL A 33 -2.16 9.02 12.71
CA VAL A 33 -3.59 9.35 12.87
C VAL A 33 -4.35 8.31 13.66
N ALA A 34 -4.14 7.01 13.37
CA ALA A 34 -4.97 5.96 13.95
C ALA A 34 -4.63 5.71 15.43
N GLU A 35 -5.65 5.43 16.22
CA GLU A 35 -5.51 5.10 17.64
C GLU A 35 -5.72 3.60 17.85
N PRO A 36 -4.86 2.88 18.59
CA PRO A 36 -5.12 1.49 18.93
C PRO A 36 -6.47 1.33 19.65
N ALA A 37 -7.30 0.39 19.21
CA ALA A 37 -8.55 0.11 19.90
C ALA A 37 -8.29 -0.56 21.26
N ALA A 38 -8.90 -0.04 22.33
CA ALA A 38 -8.70 -0.55 23.69
C ALA A 38 -9.09 -2.04 23.82
N GLY A 39 -8.31 -2.79 24.60
CA GLY A 39 -8.64 -4.18 25.00
C GLY A 39 -8.03 -5.30 24.16
N SER A 40 -7.12 -5.00 23.22
CA SER A 40 -6.39 -6.03 22.47
C SER A 40 -4.89 -5.78 22.49
N VAL A 41 -4.15 -6.67 23.15
CA VAL A 41 -2.72 -6.89 22.87
C VAL A 41 -2.70 -8.07 21.90
N PRO A 42 -2.53 -7.86 20.59
CA PRO A 42 -2.69 -8.95 19.63
C PRO A 42 -1.57 -9.96 19.81
N ARG A 43 -1.93 -11.25 19.77
CA ARG A 43 -0.94 -12.32 19.71
C ARG A 43 -0.24 -12.26 18.35
N SER A 44 0.97 -12.82 18.26
CA SER A 44 1.69 -12.90 16.98
C SER A 44 0.80 -13.52 15.89
N GLY A 45 0.61 -12.81 14.78
CA GLY A 45 -0.24 -13.23 13.66
C GLY A 45 -1.68 -12.73 13.69
N GLU A 46 -2.14 -12.10 14.78
CA GLU A 46 -3.49 -11.54 14.86
C GLU A 46 -3.60 -10.16 14.18
N ARG A 47 -4.83 -9.81 13.78
CA ARG A 47 -5.13 -8.51 13.19
C ARG A 47 -5.21 -7.45 14.30
N HIS A 48 -4.43 -6.39 14.17
CA HIS A 48 -4.46 -5.24 15.07
C HIS A 48 -5.61 -4.32 14.66
N VAL A 49 -6.45 -3.93 15.62
CA VAL A 49 -7.60 -3.04 15.39
C VAL A 49 -7.25 -1.62 15.83
N TYR A 50 -7.59 -0.66 14.98
CA TYR A 50 -7.38 0.76 15.16
C TYR A 50 -8.69 1.52 14.94
N ARG A 51 -8.85 2.61 15.68
CA ARG A 51 -9.87 3.63 15.46
C ARG A 51 -9.30 4.72 14.58
N LEU A 52 -10.06 5.12 13.57
CA LEU A 52 -9.83 6.33 12.79
C LEU A 52 -10.68 7.46 13.42
N PRO A 53 -10.07 8.36 14.22
CA PRO A 53 -10.81 9.22 15.13
C PRO A 53 -11.71 10.24 14.43
N ALA A 54 -11.31 10.77 13.27
CA ALA A 54 -12.05 11.81 12.58
C ALA A 54 -13.26 11.26 11.80
N GLY A 55 -13.14 10.05 11.25
CA GLY A 55 -14.22 9.35 10.55
C GLY A 55 -15.03 8.38 11.43
N GLY A 56 -14.56 8.08 12.64
CA GLY A 56 -15.19 7.13 13.57
C GLY A 56 -15.15 5.66 13.12
N ARG A 57 -14.37 5.33 12.07
CA ARG A 57 -14.30 3.98 11.48
C ARG A 57 -13.31 3.11 12.25
N LEU A 58 -13.54 1.79 12.24
CA LEU A 58 -12.55 0.82 12.71
C LEU A 58 -11.81 0.22 11.52
N LEU A 59 -10.49 0.23 11.58
CA LEU A 59 -9.57 -0.37 10.63
C LEU A 59 -8.85 -1.53 11.33
N ARG A 60 -8.74 -2.69 10.70
CA ARG A 60 -7.85 -3.75 11.16
C ARG A 60 -6.85 -4.15 10.09
N VAL A 61 -5.64 -4.50 10.51
CA VAL A 61 -4.54 -4.90 9.63
C VAL A 61 -3.82 -6.11 10.19
N ARG A 62 -3.23 -6.95 9.34
CA ARG A 62 -2.23 -7.92 9.79
C ARG A 62 -0.95 -7.17 10.15
N GLY A 63 -0.44 -7.38 11.37
CA GLY A 63 0.61 -6.55 11.97
C GLY A 63 2.06 -6.86 11.57
N GLY A 64 2.99 -6.04 12.08
CA GLY A 64 4.44 -6.15 11.89
C GLY A 64 5.07 -4.91 11.24
N ARG A 65 6.32 -5.02 10.77
CA ARG A 65 7.05 -3.94 10.05
C ARG A 65 6.40 -3.56 8.71
N ARG A 66 5.61 -4.47 8.12
CA ARG A 66 4.91 -4.31 6.84
C ARG A 66 3.43 -4.69 7.04
N PRO A 67 2.61 -3.79 7.59
CA PRO A 67 1.19 -4.06 7.78
C PRO A 67 0.53 -4.37 6.44
N ALA A 68 -0.42 -5.31 6.46
CA ALA A 68 -1.04 -5.85 5.25
C ALA A 68 -2.51 -6.19 5.45
N GLU A 69 -3.18 -6.48 4.33
CA GLU A 69 -4.58 -6.95 4.28
C GLU A 69 -5.53 -6.05 5.08
N PRO A 70 -5.57 -4.74 4.80
CA PRO A 70 -6.42 -3.83 5.55
C PRO A 70 -7.90 -4.16 5.37
N GLU A 71 -8.65 -4.12 6.46
CA GLU A 71 -10.10 -4.29 6.47
C GLU A 71 -10.77 -3.19 7.29
N VAL A 72 -11.92 -2.71 6.82
CA VAL A 72 -12.72 -1.72 7.52
C VAL A 72 -14.00 -2.35 8.05
N TYR A 73 -14.42 -1.94 9.25
CA TYR A 73 -15.70 -2.36 9.80
C TYR A 73 -16.84 -1.49 9.24
N ALA A 74 -17.82 -2.11 8.60
CA ALA A 74 -19.01 -1.47 8.07
C ALA A 74 -20.17 -2.46 8.05
N ALA A 75 -21.41 -1.99 8.23
CA ALA A 75 -22.62 -2.81 8.16
C ALA A 75 -22.58 -4.12 8.99
N GLY A 76 -21.90 -4.10 10.15
CA GLY A 76 -21.80 -5.25 11.04
C GLY A 76 -20.72 -6.28 10.66
N ALA A 77 -19.90 -6.02 9.63
CA ALA A 77 -18.88 -6.94 9.16
C ALA A 77 -17.55 -6.24 8.82
N TRP A 78 -16.49 -7.03 8.70
CA TRP A 78 -15.19 -6.58 8.21
C TRP A 78 -15.10 -6.75 6.70
N HIS A 79 -14.68 -5.71 6.00
CA HIS A 79 -14.55 -5.68 4.55
C HIS A 79 -13.11 -5.37 4.16
N ARG A 80 -12.51 -6.23 3.32
CA ARG A 80 -11.17 -6.00 2.78
C ARG A 80 -11.16 -4.75 1.91
N LEU A 81 -10.11 -3.94 2.05
CA LEU A 81 -9.87 -2.79 1.21
C LEU A 81 -8.92 -3.17 0.08
N THR A 82 -9.32 -2.82 -1.14
CA THR A 82 -8.39 -2.66 -2.27
C THR A 82 -7.47 -1.45 -2.03
N HIS A 83 -6.37 -1.35 -2.79
CA HIS A 83 -5.49 -0.20 -2.67
C HIS A 83 -6.20 1.15 -2.92
N PRO A 84 -7.03 1.33 -3.97
CA PRO A 84 -7.78 2.58 -4.16
C PRO A 84 -8.76 2.90 -3.01
N GLU A 85 -9.39 1.89 -2.41
CA GLU A 85 -10.27 2.11 -1.26
C GLU A 85 -9.50 2.51 -0.01
N LEU A 86 -8.30 1.98 0.20
CA LEU A 86 -7.40 2.43 1.25
C LEU A 86 -6.96 3.89 1.02
N VAL A 87 -6.58 4.26 -0.20
CA VAL A 87 -6.25 5.65 -0.56
C VAL A 87 -7.41 6.58 -0.26
N LYS A 88 -8.63 6.22 -0.68
CA LYS A 88 -9.84 6.98 -0.39
C LYS A 88 -10.08 7.12 1.10
N LEU A 89 -10.00 6.03 1.86
CA LEU A 89 -10.18 6.04 3.32
C LEU A 89 -9.18 6.98 3.98
N THR A 90 -7.89 6.87 3.64
CA THR A 90 -6.83 7.71 4.21
C THR A 90 -7.04 9.18 3.87
N ALA A 91 -7.35 9.50 2.62
CA ALA A 91 -7.58 10.88 2.18
C ALA A 91 -8.80 11.51 2.89
N GLU A 92 -9.88 10.77 3.03
CA GLU A 92 -11.07 11.23 3.76
C GLU A 92 -10.78 11.45 5.25
N GLU A 93 -10.02 10.55 5.87
CA GLU A 93 -9.62 10.66 7.27
C GLU A 93 -8.72 11.89 7.49
N LEU A 94 -7.68 12.05 6.66
CA LEU A 94 -6.76 13.19 6.74
C LEU A 94 -7.49 14.52 6.52
N ARG A 95 -8.41 14.59 5.56
CA ARG A 95 -9.23 15.79 5.34
C ARG A 95 -10.04 16.16 6.58
N ARG A 96 -10.69 15.16 7.22
CA ARG A 96 -11.47 15.40 8.45
C ARG A 96 -10.58 15.76 9.63
N HIS A 97 -9.41 15.13 9.75
CA HIS A 97 -8.46 15.36 10.85
C HIS A 97 -7.78 16.74 10.76
N THR A 98 -7.41 17.18 9.56
CA THR A 98 -6.63 18.42 9.35
C THR A 98 -7.49 19.62 8.95
N GLY A 99 -8.70 19.40 8.45
CA GLY A 99 -9.54 20.43 7.84
C GLY A 99 -9.08 20.89 6.45
N LEU A 100 -8.00 20.31 5.91
CA LEU A 100 -7.42 20.71 4.62
C LEU A 100 -7.77 19.69 3.53
N SER A 101 -8.12 20.18 2.34
CA SER A 101 -8.25 19.36 1.14
C SER A 101 -6.92 19.30 0.40
N ASN A 102 -6.46 18.08 0.08
CA ASN A 102 -5.35 17.85 -0.83
C ASN A 102 -5.79 16.83 -1.87
N SER A 103 -6.10 17.30 -3.08
CA SER A 103 -6.51 16.43 -4.19
C SER A 103 -5.33 15.76 -4.90
N GLU A 104 -4.12 16.28 -4.75
CA GLU A 104 -2.91 15.75 -5.37
C GLU A 104 -2.43 14.50 -4.64
N LEU A 105 -2.48 14.50 -3.31
CA LEU A 105 -1.99 13.39 -2.49
C LEU A 105 -2.62 12.02 -2.85
N PRO A 106 -3.95 11.87 -3.01
CA PRO A 106 -4.53 10.61 -3.50
C PRO A 106 -4.01 10.20 -4.87
N ALA A 107 -3.78 11.17 -5.78
CA ALA A 107 -3.24 10.88 -7.11
C ALA A 107 -1.79 10.39 -7.02
N GLU A 108 -0.96 11.00 -6.16
CA GLU A 108 0.40 10.55 -5.89
C GLU A 108 0.46 9.15 -5.28
N MET A 109 -0.46 8.80 -4.37
CA MET A 109 -0.54 7.46 -3.79
C MET A 109 -0.85 6.40 -4.87
N ILE A 110 -1.76 6.70 -5.80
CA ILE A 110 -2.07 5.82 -6.94
C ILE A 110 -0.88 5.74 -7.90
N ASP A 111 -0.28 6.87 -8.27
CA ASP A 111 0.91 6.93 -9.12
C ASP A 111 2.07 6.12 -8.53
N SER A 112 2.28 6.21 -7.21
CA SER A 112 3.28 5.41 -6.50
C SER A 112 3.02 3.91 -6.62
N ARG A 113 1.76 3.47 -6.55
CA ARG A 113 1.39 2.06 -6.72
C ARG A 113 1.64 1.60 -8.16
N ASP A 114 1.29 2.43 -9.14
CA ASP A 114 1.46 2.10 -10.55
C ASP A 114 2.94 2.08 -10.97
N ALA A 115 3.75 2.97 -10.39
CA ALA A 115 5.21 2.92 -10.51
C ALA A 115 5.78 1.60 -9.95
N VAL A 116 5.30 1.14 -8.80
CA VAL A 116 5.69 -0.18 -8.26
C VAL A 116 5.28 -1.30 -9.22
N ALA A 117 4.06 -1.28 -9.75
CA ALA A 117 3.61 -2.28 -10.73
C ALA A 117 4.52 -2.31 -11.96
N ALA A 118 4.85 -1.15 -12.54
CA ALA A 118 5.75 -1.04 -13.69
C ALA A 118 7.16 -1.57 -13.37
N LEU A 119 7.69 -1.27 -12.18
CA LEU A 119 8.99 -1.81 -11.73
C LEU A 119 8.95 -3.35 -11.60
N LEU A 120 7.87 -3.92 -11.08
CA LEU A 120 7.73 -5.37 -10.95
C LEU A 120 7.67 -6.06 -12.32
N VAL A 121 6.92 -5.50 -13.27
CA VAL A 121 6.90 -5.99 -14.67
C VAL A 121 8.30 -5.95 -15.28
N ALA A 122 8.99 -4.82 -15.19
CA ALA A 122 10.33 -4.66 -15.77
C ALA A 122 11.33 -5.67 -15.18
N ARG A 123 11.28 -5.88 -13.87
CA ARG A 123 12.16 -6.82 -13.17
C ARG A 123 11.90 -8.27 -13.49
N ALA A 124 10.66 -8.66 -13.78
CA ALA A 124 10.35 -10.03 -14.17
C ALA A 124 11.06 -10.46 -15.47
N GLY A 125 11.39 -9.49 -16.35
CA GLY A 125 12.09 -9.73 -17.60
C GLY A 125 13.59 -9.42 -17.60
N ALA A 126 14.17 -9.01 -16.47
CA ALA A 126 15.55 -8.54 -16.39
C ALA A 126 16.41 -9.41 -15.47
N ALA A 127 17.65 -9.71 -15.89
CA ALA A 127 18.63 -10.31 -15.01
C ALA A 127 19.08 -9.29 -13.94
N PRO A 128 19.11 -9.66 -12.65
CA PRO A 128 19.60 -8.75 -11.61
C PRO A 128 21.09 -8.47 -11.81
N PRO A 129 21.59 -7.24 -11.52
CA PRO A 129 23.01 -6.93 -11.63
C PRO A 129 23.88 -7.90 -10.83
N GLU A 130 25.04 -8.27 -11.37
CA GLU A 130 26.00 -9.17 -10.68
C GLU A 130 26.69 -8.46 -9.51
N ASP A 131 27.03 -7.18 -9.68
CA ASP A 131 27.62 -6.36 -8.62
C ASP A 131 26.66 -6.21 -7.42
N PRO A 132 27.05 -6.66 -6.21
CA PRO A 132 26.23 -6.53 -5.02
C PRO A 132 25.84 -5.09 -4.69
N TYR A 133 26.71 -4.12 -4.94
CA TYR A 133 26.43 -2.71 -4.66
C TYR A 133 25.34 -2.18 -5.59
N GLN A 134 25.51 -2.33 -6.91
CA GLN A 134 24.46 -1.96 -7.87
C GLN A 134 23.15 -2.71 -7.61
N ARG A 135 23.22 -4.00 -7.25
CA ARG A 135 22.04 -4.79 -6.91
C ARG A 135 21.32 -4.21 -5.69
N SER A 136 22.03 -3.80 -4.64
CA SER A 136 21.38 -3.20 -3.46
C SER A 136 20.71 -1.87 -3.78
N GLU A 137 21.37 -1.00 -4.55
CA GLU A 137 20.81 0.29 -4.97
C GLU A 137 19.51 0.11 -5.78
N GLN A 138 19.45 -0.92 -6.63
CA GLN A 138 18.27 -1.23 -7.46
C GLN A 138 17.22 -2.13 -6.78
N SER A 139 17.41 -2.51 -5.52
CA SER A 139 16.49 -3.42 -4.81
C SER A 139 15.42 -2.72 -3.99
N LEU A 140 15.47 -1.39 -3.84
CA LEU A 140 14.49 -0.64 -3.06
C LEU A 140 13.21 -0.34 -3.87
N ILE A 141 12.41 -1.38 -4.14
CA ILE A 141 11.21 -1.29 -4.98
C ILE A 141 10.07 -0.52 -4.30
N THR A 142 9.89 -0.67 -2.99
CA THR A 142 8.78 -0.04 -2.26
C THR A 142 9.09 1.38 -1.78
N GLY A 143 10.35 1.83 -1.88
CA GLY A 143 10.77 3.15 -1.42
C GLY A 143 10.70 3.31 0.10
N HIS A 144 10.46 4.54 0.56
CA HIS A 144 10.44 4.89 1.98
C HIS A 144 9.28 4.18 2.72
N PRO A 145 9.54 3.47 3.85
CA PRO A 145 8.51 2.67 4.53
C PRO A 145 7.47 3.46 5.32
N TYR A 146 7.66 4.77 5.48
CA TYR A 146 6.73 5.71 6.14
C TYR A 146 6.55 6.94 5.25
N HIS A 147 6.04 6.74 4.04
CA HIS A 147 5.65 7.81 3.14
C HIS A 147 4.41 7.33 2.37
N PRO A 148 3.38 8.16 2.16
CA PRO A 148 2.14 7.70 1.52
C PRO A 148 2.31 7.36 0.03
N ALA A 149 3.26 8.01 -0.64
CA ALA A 149 3.51 7.87 -2.08
C ALA A 149 5.02 7.72 -2.41
N PRO A 150 5.73 6.74 -1.84
CA PRO A 150 7.19 6.69 -1.83
C PRO A 150 7.84 6.50 -3.22
N LYS A 151 7.05 6.15 -4.22
CA LYS A 151 7.47 5.91 -5.61
C LYS A 151 6.71 6.76 -6.61
N ALA A 152 5.99 7.79 -6.18
CA ALA A 152 5.39 8.73 -7.12
C ALA A 152 6.46 9.29 -8.07
N ARG A 153 6.15 9.31 -9.36
CA ARG A 153 6.98 9.81 -10.47
C ARG A 153 6.32 10.98 -11.20
N GLY A 154 5.29 11.59 -10.61
CA GLY A 154 4.62 12.77 -11.13
C GLY A 154 3.63 12.48 -12.26
N GLY A 155 3.12 11.24 -12.35
CA GLY A 155 2.10 10.85 -13.32
C GLY A 155 2.56 10.81 -14.79
N GLY A 156 3.86 10.96 -15.05
CA GLY A 156 4.43 10.85 -16.39
C GLY A 156 4.39 9.40 -16.92
N PRO A 157 4.44 9.20 -18.25
CA PRO A 157 4.40 7.86 -18.83
C PRO A 157 5.60 7.04 -18.36
N VAL A 158 5.39 5.74 -18.13
CA VAL A 158 6.44 4.80 -17.66
C VAL A 158 7.71 4.91 -18.48
N ALA A 159 7.60 4.98 -19.82
CA ALA A 159 8.75 5.10 -20.72
C ALA A 159 9.60 6.37 -20.48
N GLY A 160 9.05 7.41 -19.88
CA GLY A 160 9.75 8.66 -19.57
C GLY A 160 10.62 8.60 -18.32
N TRP A 161 10.37 7.68 -17.40
CA TRP A 161 11.13 7.58 -16.15
C TRP A 161 11.79 6.22 -15.92
N LEU A 162 11.28 5.12 -16.50
CA LEU A 162 11.80 3.77 -16.24
C LEU A 162 13.30 3.57 -16.58
N PRO A 163 13.87 4.24 -17.60
CA PRO A 163 15.31 4.16 -17.87
C PRO A 163 16.22 4.83 -16.83
N TYR A 164 15.67 5.66 -15.92
CA TYR A 164 16.39 6.47 -14.93
C TYR A 164 16.15 5.99 -13.49
#